data_AF-M1ZWB1-F1
#
_entry.id   AF-M1ZWB1-F1
#
_cell.length_a   1.000
_cell.length_b   1.000
_cell.length_c   1.000
_cell.angle_alpha   90.00
_cell.angle_beta   90.00
_cell.angle_gamma   90.00
#
_symmetry.space_group_name_H-M   'P 1'
#
loop_
_entity.id
_entity.type
_entity.pdbx_description
1 polymer ?
#
loop_
_entity_poly.entity_id
_entity_poly.type
_entity_poly.pdbx_seq_one_letter_code
_entity_poly.pdbx_strand_id
1 'polypeptide(L)' 'MFKYILKRLGYMLLTLWIVITITFVLMHTIPGDPLASSAKRLPPQIRANYYAKYGLDKPLTTQYAVYMKNLLKGDLGDS' A
#
# COMPACT_ATOMS: atom_id res chain seq x y z
N MET A 1 16.58 19.38 -25.39
CA MET A 1 17.09 18.72 -24.18
C MET A 1 16.08 18.74 -23.02
N PHE A 2 15.71 19.90 -22.46
CA PHE A 2 14.82 19.99 -21.28
C PHE A 2 13.43 19.34 -21.46
N LYS A 3 12.73 19.63 -22.58
CA LYS A 3 11.45 18.96 -22.93
C LYS A 3 11.57 17.43 -23.01
N TYR A 4 12.70 16.92 -23.50
CA TYR A 4 12.95 15.47 -23.59
C TYR A 4 13.16 14.84 -22.21
N ILE A 5 13.92 15.50 -21.34
CA ILE A 5 14.14 15.06 -19.95
C ILE A 5 12.82 15.04 -19.19
N LEU A 6 12.01 16.09 -19.29
CA LEU A 6 10.71 16.17 -18.61
C LEU A 6 9.74 15.08 -19.09
N LYS A 7 9.71 14.83 -20.41
CA LYS A 7 8.91 13.76 -21.00
C LYS A 7 9.37 12.38 -20.51
N ARG A 8 10.69 12.16 -20.41
CA ARG A 8 11.28 10.92 -19.91
C ARG A 8 10.97 10.68 -18.42
N LEU A 9 11.08 11.72 -17.59
CA LEU A 9 10.70 11.66 -16.17
C LEU A 9 9.21 11.37 -15.99
N GLY A 10 8.35 12.01 -16.80
CA GLY A 10 6.92 11.75 -16.80
C GLY A 10 6.59 10.29 -17.12
N TYR A 11 7.21 9.72 -18.16
CA TYR A 11 7.03 8.30 -18.47
C TYR A 11 7.54 7.40 -17.34
N MET A 12 8.69 7.69 -16.75
CA MET A 12 9.24 6.90 -15.65
C MET A 12 8.30 6.89 -14.43
N LEU A 13 7.80 8.06 -14.03
CA LEU A 13 6.84 8.20 -12.93
C LEU A 13 5.54 7.46 -13.24
N LEU A 14 5.03 7.57 -14.46
CA LEU A 14 3.82 6.87 -14.88
C LEU A 14 3.99 5.34 -14.84
N THR A 15 5.11 4.83 -15.37
CA THR A 15 5.40 3.39 -15.34
C THR A 15 5.53 2.88 -13.91
N LEU A 16 6.26 3.59 -13.04
CA LEU A 16 6.36 3.24 -11.62
C LEU A 16 4.98 3.25 -10.96
N TRP A 17 4.21 4.31 -11.17
CA TRP A 17 2.85 4.44 -10.61
C TRP A 17 1.94 3.29 -11.04
N ILE A 18 2.00 2.88 -12.31
CA ILE A 18 1.25 1.71 -12.82
C ILE A 18 1.69 0.44 -12.10
N VAL A 19 3.00 0.17 -12.02
CA VAL A 19 3.52 -1.03 -11.36
C VAL A 19 3.09 -1.07 -9.88
N ILE A 20 3.25 0.04 -9.15
CA ILE A 20 2.86 0.17 -7.73
C ILE A 20 1.35 -0.07 -7.55
N THR A 21 0.54 0.45 -8.47
CA THR A 21 -0.91 0.28 -8.40
C THR A 21 -1.32 -1.16 -8.69
N ILE A 22 -0.70 -1.80 -9.70
CA ILE A 22 -0.93 -3.20 -10.02
C ILE A 22 -0.52 -4.09 -8.84
N THR A 23 0.65 -3.87 -8.24
CA THR A 23 1.10 -4.67 -7.09
C THR A 23 0.21 -4.47 -5.88
N PHE A 24 -0.23 -3.25 -5.59
CA PHE A 24 -1.18 -2.95 -4.52
C PHE A 24 -2.51 -3.68 -4.70
N VAL A 25 -3.09 -3.62 -5.91
CA VAL A 25 -4.34 -4.32 -6.24
C VAL A 25 -4.13 -5.82 -6.15
N LEU A 26 -3.04 -6.34 -6.71
CA LEU A 26 -2.75 -7.78 -6.68
C LEU A 26 -2.68 -8.31 -5.24
N MET A 27 -1.99 -7.60 -4.36
CA MET A 27 -1.93 -7.94 -2.93
C MET A 27 -3.30 -7.90 -2.25
N HIS A 28 -4.18 -6.96 -2.61
CA HIS A 28 -5.54 -6.87 -2.06
C HIS A 28 -6.53 -7.84 -2.68
N THR A 29 -6.25 -8.36 -3.88
CA THR A 29 -7.09 -9.38 -4.54
C THR A 29 -6.83 -10.78 -4.03
N ILE A 30 -5.69 -11.03 -3.38
CA ILE A 30 -5.40 -12.32 -2.76
C ILE A 30 -6.45 -12.57 -1.67
N PRO A 31 -7.31 -13.60 -1.83
CA PRO A 31 -8.36 -13.89 -0.87
C PRO A 31 -7.71 -14.45 0.39
N GLY A 32 -7.65 -13.62 1.42
CA GLY A 32 -7.02 -13.96 2.68
C GLY A 32 -6.64 -12.68 3.37
N ASP A 33 -7.11 -12.51 4.59
CA ASP A 33 -6.62 -11.44 5.43
C ASP A 33 -5.24 -11.88 5.96
N PRO A 34 -4.14 -11.26 5.49
CA PRO A 34 -2.79 -11.66 5.86
C PRO A 34 -2.57 -11.56 7.38
N LEU A 35 -3.37 -10.75 8.07
CA LEU A 35 -3.35 -10.65 9.52
C LEU A 35 -4.35 -11.57 10.20
N ALA A 36 -5.32 -12.20 9.51
CA ALA A 36 -6.30 -13.07 10.15
C ALA A 36 -5.67 -14.31 10.82
N SER A 37 -4.56 -14.82 10.30
CA SER A 37 -3.80 -15.91 10.93
C SER A 37 -3.21 -15.49 12.27
N SER A 38 -2.64 -14.29 12.35
CA SER A 38 -2.05 -13.70 13.56
C SER A 38 -3.11 -13.16 14.53
N ALA A 39 -4.19 -12.58 13.99
CA ALA A 39 -5.28 -11.97 14.72
C ALA A 39 -6.33 -12.96 15.24
N LYS A 40 -6.37 -14.20 14.70
CA LYS A 40 -7.24 -15.27 15.22
C LYS A 40 -6.95 -15.63 16.68
N ARG A 41 -5.71 -15.42 17.13
CA ARG A 41 -5.29 -15.70 18.51
C ARG A 41 -5.43 -14.49 19.44
N LEU A 42 -5.79 -13.32 18.91
CA LEU A 42 -5.90 -12.09 19.68
C LEU A 42 -7.34 -11.89 20.19
N PRO A 43 -7.51 -11.36 21.42
CA PRO A 43 -8.81 -10.90 21.89
C PRO A 43 -9.43 -9.88 20.91
N PRO A 44 -10.76 -9.83 20.76
CA PRO A 44 -11.42 -9.01 19.74
C PRO A 44 -11.10 -7.50 19.85
N GLN A 45 -10.84 -7.01 21.07
CA GLN A 45 -10.41 -5.62 21.30
C GLN A 45 -8.99 -5.36 20.78
N ILE A 46 -8.06 -6.28 21.03
CA ILE A 46 -6.68 -6.17 20.53
C ILE A 46 -6.67 -6.31 19.01
N ARG A 47 -7.53 -7.19 18.46
CA ARG A 47 -7.73 -7.30 17.03
C ARG A 47 -8.14 -5.97 16.41
N ALA A 48 -9.17 -5.30 16.91
CA ALA A 48 -9.61 -4.00 16.36
C ALA A 48 -8.47 -2.96 16.35
N ASN A 49 -7.71 -2.86 17.45
CA ASN A 49 -6.55 -1.97 17.54
C ASN A 49 -5.43 -2.38 16.57
N TYR A 50 -5.25 -3.68 16.32
CA TYR A 50 -4.26 -4.19 15.37
C TYR A 50 -4.60 -3.76 13.93
N TYR A 51 -5.87 -3.87 13.52
CA TYR A 51 -6.30 -3.46 12.18
C TYR A 51 -6.24 -1.94 12.03
N ALA A 52 -6.61 -1.19 13.07
CA ALA A 52 -6.48 0.26 13.09
C ALA A 52 -5.01 0.72 12.99
N LYS A 53 -4.08 0.00 13.62
CA LYS A 53 -2.63 0.29 13.53
C LYS A 53 -2.11 0.16 12.10
N TYR A 54 -2.51 -0.89 11.38
CA TYR A 54 -2.12 -1.10 9.99
C TYR A 54 -3.02 -0.37 8.97
N GLY A 55 -4.06 0.34 9.44
CA GLY A 55 -5.01 1.05 8.59
C GLY A 55 -5.89 0.15 7.72
N LEU A 56 -5.97 -1.14 8.05
CA LEU A 56 -6.79 -2.14 7.35
C LEU A 56 -8.30 -1.95 7.62
N ASP A 57 -8.63 -1.15 8.63
CA ASP A 57 -9.98 -0.68 8.93
C ASP A 57 -10.46 0.43 7.97
N LYS A 58 -9.56 1.04 7.19
CA LYS A 58 -9.87 2.17 6.32
C LYS A 58 -10.30 1.73 4.92
N PRO A 59 -11.04 2.59 4.18
CA PRO A 59 -11.36 2.33 2.78
C PRO A 59 -10.09 2.11 1.93
N LEU A 60 -10.17 1.25 0.91
CA LEU A 60 -9.05 0.92 0.01
C LEU A 60 -8.36 2.15 -0.58
N THR A 61 -9.12 3.19 -0.90
CA THR A 61 -8.58 4.47 -1.40
C THR A 61 -7.67 5.16 -0.38
N THR A 62 -8.01 5.07 0.89
CA THR A 62 -7.19 5.64 1.98
C THR A 62 -5.95 4.79 2.21
N GLN A 63 -6.08 3.46 2.17
CA GLN A 63 -4.93 2.54 2.27
C GLN A 63 -3.93 2.78 1.14
N TYR A 64 -4.42 2.94 -0.10
CA TYR A 64 -3.60 3.27 -1.26
C TYR A 64 -2.89 4.63 -1.11
N ALA A 65 -3.60 5.66 -0.65
CA ALA A 65 -3.01 6.99 -0.44
C ALA A 65 -1.90 6.98 0.64
N VAL A 66 -2.11 6.24 1.74
CA VAL A 66 -1.10 6.05 2.79
C VAL A 66 0.09 5.26 2.24
N TYR A 67 -0.16 4.18 1.51
CA TYR A 67 0.88 3.37 0.88
C TYR A 67 1.74 4.20 -0.08
N MET A 68 1.12 4.98 -0.97
CA MET A 68 1.85 5.87 -1.90
C MET A 68 2.67 6.93 -1.15
N LYS A 69 2.12 7.50 -0.07
CA LYS A 69 2.84 8.49 0.76
C LYS A 69 4.06 7.88 1.45
N ASN A 70 3.96 6.66 1.95
CA ASN A 70 5.08 5.95 2.57
C ASN A 70 6.14 5.59 1.52
N LEU A 71 5.72 5.13 0.34
CA LEU A 71 6.62 4.83 -0.77
C LEU A 71 7.42 6.05 -1.22
N LEU A 72 6.78 7.23 -1.30
CA LEU A 72 7.44 8.50 -1.61
C LEU A 72 8.43 8.95 -0.53
N LYS A 73 8.27 8.49 0.71
CA LYS A 73 9.23 8.70 1.81
C LYS A 73 10.35 7.65 1.83
N GLY A 74 10.33 6.67 0.93
CA GLY A 74 11.24 5.53 0.94
C GLY A 74 10.90 4.48 2.01
N ASP A 75 9.72 4.58 2.63
CA ASP A 75 9.22 3.61 3.59
C ASP A 75 8.48 2.50 2.83
N LEU A 76 9.14 1.34 2.74
CA LEU A 76 8.64 0.14 2.05
C LEU A 76 7.82 -0.76 2.97
N GLY A 77 7.54 -0.31 4.20
CA GLY A 77 6.94 -1.11 5.27
C GLY A 77 7.98 -1.78 6.17
N ASP A 78 7.51 -2.29 7.31
CA ASP A 78 8.30 -3.06 8.26
C ASP A 78 8.46 -4.51 7.73
N SER A 79 9.70 -5.01 7.67
CA SER A 79 10.03 -6.43 7.34
C SER A 79 9.96 -7.33 8.56
#